data_AF-A0A0Q5N7F7-F1
#
_entry.id   AF-A0A0Q5N7F7-F1
#
_cell.length_a   1.000
_cell.length_b   1.000
_cell.length_c   1.000
_cell.angle_alpha   90.00
_cell.angle_beta   90.00
_cell.angle_gamma   90.00
#
_symmetry.space_group_name_H-M   'P 1'
#
loop_
_entity.id
_entity.type
_entity.pdbx_description
1 polymer ?
#
loop_
_entity_poly.entity_id
_entity_poly.type
_entity_poly.pdbx_seq_one_letter_code
_entity_poly.pdbx_strand_id
1 'polypeptide(L)'
;MGLGLLLATGATPASAAGSQGTQFTEYSSCITDELSGWTFCQTGTERHIEVHTPSGVAVFQGSGDVSATQISPDGETITVDNTHKFVSVFAYYESPWSFDANVIKTGATSVYTFPDGASCTIVSDSISVLEKSRYNRDTVTCSP
;
A
#
# COMPACT_ATOMS: atom_id res chain seq x y z
N MET A 1 14.21 -58.81 -20.27
CA MET A 1 14.65 -57.98 -19.12
C MET A 1 15.46 -56.82 -19.71
N GLY A 2 15.09 -55.54 -19.66
CA GLY A 2 13.89 -54.84 -19.23
C GLY A 2 13.89 -53.48 -19.94
N LEU A 3 12.71 -52.99 -20.34
CA LEU A 3 12.52 -51.64 -20.88
C LEU A 3 12.64 -50.63 -19.73
N GLY A 4 13.64 -49.75 -19.78
CA GLY A 4 13.77 -48.61 -18.88
C GLY A 4 13.09 -47.38 -19.46
N LEU A 5 11.85 -47.12 -19.02
CA LEU A 5 11.10 -45.91 -19.36
C LEU A 5 11.71 -44.72 -18.58
N LEU A 6 12.51 -43.89 -19.25
CA LEU A 6 12.93 -42.58 -18.74
C LEU A 6 11.72 -41.64 -18.80
N LEU A 7 11.00 -41.53 -17.69
CA LEU A 7 10.01 -40.47 -17.48
C LEU A 7 10.76 -39.14 -17.39
N ALA A 8 10.79 -38.40 -18.51
CA ALA A 8 11.10 -36.99 -18.50
C ALA A 8 10.00 -36.29 -17.70
N THR A 9 10.23 -36.07 -16.41
CA THR A 9 9.49 -35.10 -15.63
C THR A 9 9.91 -33.72 -16.13
N GLY A 10 9.39 -33.34 -17.30
CA GLY A 10 9.34 -31.94 -17.67
C GLY A 10 8.55 -31.25 -16.58
N ALA A 11 9.25 -30.52 -15.71
CA ALA A 11 8.62 -29.54 -14.85
C ALA A 11 7.91 -28.59 -15.81
N THR A 12 6.61 -28.81 -16.02
CA THR A 12 5.76 -27.80 -16.62
C THR A 12 5.97 -26.56 -15.75
N PRO A 13 6.22 -25.37 -16.32
CA PRO A 13 6.09 -24.16 -15.53
C PRO A 13 4.70 -24.27 -14.91
N ALA A 14 4.63 -24.25 -13.58
CA ALA A 14 3.37 -24.19 -12.88
C ALA A 14 2.68 -22.94 -13.43
N SER A 15 1.73 -23.15 -14.33
CA SER A 15 0.79 -22.12 -14.74
C SER A 15 0.14 -21.70 -13.45
N ALA A 16 0.63 -20.61 -12.88
CA ALA A 16 0.01 -19.93 -11.76
C ALA A 16 -1.32 -19.40 -12.29
N ALA A 17 -2.32 -20.27 -12.32
CA ALA A 17 -3.72 -19.93 -12.34
C ALA A 17 -4.09 -19.35 -10.96
N GLY A 18 -3.34 -18.33 -10.52
CA GLY A 18 -3.85 -17.37 -9.57
C GLY A 18 -4.79 -16.45 -10.34
N SER A 19 -5.82 -15.93 -9.69
CA SER A 19 -6.66 -14.85 -10.21
C SER A 19 -5.79 -13.59 -10.40
N GLN A 20 -5.03 -13.55 -11.49
CA GLN A 20 -4.12 -12.45 -11.82
C GLN A 20 -4.94 -11.31 -12.42
N GLY A 21 -4.94 -10.17 -11.74
CA GLY A 21 -5.58 -8.95 -12.21
C GLY A 21 -4.85 -7.72 -11.69
N THR A 22 -4.68 -6.73 -12.56
CA THR A 22 -4.42 -5.37 -12.07
C THR A 22 -5.75 -4.83 -11.58
N GLN A 23 -5.86 -4.56 -10.29
CA GLN A 23 -7.01 -3.87 -9.72
C GLN A 23 -6.74 -2.36 -9.75
N PHE A 24 -7.80 -1.60 -9.97
CA PHE A 24 -7.81 -0.15 -9.89
C PHE A 24 -8.93 0.25 -8.95
N THR A 25 -8.61 1.10 -7.98
CA THR A 25 -9.57 1.59 -7.00
C THR A 25 -9.49 3.09 -6.96
N GLU A 26 -10.61 3.75 -7.21
CA GLU A 26 -10.77 5.17 -6.90
C GLU A 26 -11.56 5.27 -5.60
N TYR A 27 -11.18 6.21 -4.75
CA TYR A 27 -11.90 6.48 -3.51
C TYR A 27 -11.98 7.97 -3.24
N SER A 28 -13.05 8.35 -2.57
CA SER A 28 -13.32 9.70 -2.10
C SER A 28 -14.10 9.59 -0.80
N SER A 29 -13.61 10.23 0.25
CA SER A 29 -14.26 10.22 1.55
C SER A 29 -13.97 11.51 2.31
N CYS A 30 -14.94 11.97 3.07
CA CYS A 30 -14.77 13.08 4.02
C CYS A 30 -15.39 12.66 5.35
N ILE A 31 -14.65 12.88 6.44
CA ILE A 31 -15.09 12.58 7.80
C ILE A 31 -14.84 13.82 8.65
N THR A 32 -15.85 14.24 9.41
CA THR A 32 -15.73 15.26 10.44
C THR A 32 -15.66 14.60 11.80
N ASP A 33 -14.64 14.93 12.58
CA ASP A 33 -14.57 14.56 13.98
C ASP A 33 -15.43 15.53 14.79
N GLU A 34 -16.60 15.06 15.20
CA GLU A 34 -17.59 15.84 15.97
C GLU A 34 -17.05 16.34 17.32
N LEU A 35 -16.01 15.70 17.88
CA LEU A 35 -15.43 16.12 19.16
C LEU A 35 -14.46 17.29 18.99
N SER A 36 -13.61 17.24 17.97
CA SER A 36 -12.57 18.25 17.73
C SER A 36 -12.99 19.32 16.72
N GLY A 37 -14.04 19.08 15.93
CA GLY A 37 -14.51 19.94 14.84
C GLY A 37 -13.65 19.86 13.56
N TRP A 38 -12.61 19.03 13.54
CA TRP A 38 -11.75 18.87 12.38
C TRP A 38 -12.43 18.06 11.28
N THR A 39 -12.26 18.47 10.04
CA THR A 39 -12.72 17.73 8.86
C THR A 39 -11.54 17.20 8.07
N PHE A 40 -11.58 15.91 7.75
CA PHE A 40 -10.56 15.21 6.97
C PHE A 40 -11.21 14.70 5.69
N CYS A 41 -10.81 15.28 4.56
CA CYS A 41 -11.21 14.83 3.24
C CYS A 41 -10.03 14.18 2.54
N GLN A 42 -10.28 13.10 1.80
CA GLN A 42 -9.26 12.45 0.97
C GLN A 42 -9.88 11.93 -0.32
N THR A 43 -9.12 12.04 -1.39
CA THR A 43 -9.40 11.40 -2.67
C THR A 43 -8.13 10.71 -3.15
N GLY A 44 -8.27 9.64 -3.90
CA GLY A 44 -7.11 8.95 -4.40
C GLY A 44 -7.43 7.88 -5.41
N THR A 45 -6.35 7.42 -6.03
CA THR A 45 -6.37 6.25 -6.91
C THR A 45 -5.31 5.28 -6.42
N GLU A 46 -5.65 4.00 -6.40
CA GLU A 46 -4.72 2.93 -6.13
C GLU A 46 -4.77 1.92 -7.26
N ARG A 47 -3.60 1.41 -7.62
CA ARG A 47 -3.45 0.30 -8.54
C ARG A 47 -2.59 -0.75 -7.89
N HIS A 48 -3.08 -1.98 -7.81
CA HIS A 48 -2.27 -3.10 -7.34
C HIS A 48 -2.44 -4.35 -8.19
N ILE A 49 -1.46 -5.23 -8.11
CA ILE A 49 -1.51 -6.59 -8.62
C ILE A 49 -1.53 -7.51 -7.42
N GLU A 50 -2.45 -8.47 -7.45
CA GLU A 50 -2.58 -9.52 -6.45
C GLU A 50 -2.17 -10.86 -7.06
N VAL A 51 -1.29 -11.58 -6.37
CA VAL A 51 -0.80 -12.90 -6.77
C VAL A 51 -0.98 -13.87 -5.63
N HIS A 52 -1.70 -14.96 -5.90
CA HIS A 52 -1.88 -16.06 -4.96
C HIS A 52 -0.97 -17.22 -5.35
N THR A 53 -0.15 -17.68 -4.41
CA THR A 53 0.69 -18.87 -4.63
C THR A 53 -0.10 -20.14 -4.32
N PRO A 54 0.31 -21.30 -4.87
CA PRO A 54 -0.28 -22.59 -4.52
C PRO A 54 -0.17 -22.95 -3.02
N SER A 55 0.74 -22.31 -2.29
CA SER A 55 0.92 -22.51 -0.84
C SER A 55 -0.02 -21.65 0.01
N GLY A 56 -0.95 -20.89 -0.60
CA GLY A 56 -1.90 -20.04 0.11
C GLY A 56 -1.37 -18.67 0.52
N VAL A 57 -0.18 -18.28 0.02
CA VAL A 57 0.40 -16.95 0.26
C VAL A 57 -0.18 -15.98 -0.75
N ALA A 58 -0.62 -14.82 -0.28
CA ALA A 58 -1.03 -13.71 -1.15
C ALA A 58 0.03 -12.60 -1.14
N VAL A 59 0.40 -12.13 -2.33
CA VAL A 59 1.34 -11.04 -2.53
C VAL A 59 0.61 -9.91 -3.25
N PHE A 60 0.61 -8.74 -2.64
CA PHE A 60 0.04 -7.53 -3.20
C PHE A 60 1.19 -6.57 -3.50
N GLN A 61 1.25 -6.08 -4.72
CA GLN A 61 2.20 -5.04 -5.11
C GLN A 61 1.44 -3.92 -5.79
N GLY A 62 1.56 -2.71 -5.26
CA GLY A 62 0.78 -1.59 -5.72
C GLY A 62 1.46 -0.24 -5.63
N SER A 63 0.76 0.74 -6.16
CA SER A 63 1.09 2.14 -6.09
C SER A 63 -0.18 2.97 -6.12
N GLY A 64 -0.16 4.12 -5.45
CA GLY A 64 -1.28 5.02 -5.45
C GLY A 64 -0.86 6.47 -5.28
N ASP A 65 -1.79 7.34 -5.62
CA ASP A 65 -1.73 8.77 -5.43
C ASP A 65 -2.95 9.19 -4.60
N VAL A 66 -2.70 9.97 -3.56
CA VAL A 66 -3.71 10.41 -2.59
C VAL A 66 -3.56 11.90 -2.40
N SER A 67 -4.66 12.64 -2.44
CA SER A 67 -4.72 14.02 -2.00
C SER A 67 -5.65 14.08 -0.80
N ALA A 68 -5.16 14.64 0.30
CA ALA A 68 -5.91 14.82 1.53
C ALA A 68 -5.95 16.30 1.92
N THR A 69 -7.02 16.70 2.56
CA THR A 69 -7.25 18.05 3.06
C THR A 69 -7.74 17.94 4.50
N GLN A 70 -7.02 18.58 5.41
CA GLN A 70 -7.39 18.73 6.81
C GLN A 70 -7.90 20.15 7.01
N ILE A 71 -9.11 20.29 7.52
CA ILE A 71 -9.77 21.57 7.76
C ILE A 71 -9.98 21.69 9.26
N SER A 72 -9.37 22.70 9.86
CA SER A 72 -9.54 23.01 11.28
C SER A 72 -10.91 23.63 11.55
N PRO A 73 -11.35 23.68 12.82
CA PRO A 73 -12.64 24.29 13.19
C PRO A 73 -12.78 25.78 12.84
N ASP A 74 -11.68 26.51 12.75
CA ASP A 74 -11.62 27.92 12.33
C ASP A 74 -11.47 28.09 10.81
N GLY A 75 -11.42 27.00 10.06
CA GLY A 75 -11.41 26.99 8.59
C GLY A 75 -10.03 27.04 7.95
N GLU A 76 -8.94 26.99 8.73
CA GLU A 76 -7.60 26.80 8.19
C GLU A 76 -7.48 25.43 7.52
N THR A 77 -6.71 25.39 6.44
CA THR A 77 -6.62 24.20 5.59
C THR A 77 -5.17 23.78 5.41
N ILE A 78 -4.88 22.51 5.69
CA ILE A 78 -3.62 21.86 5.36
C ILE A 78 -3.90 20.83 4.28
N THR A 79 -3.18 20.89 3.18
CA THR A 79 -3.27 19.87 2.13
C THR A 79 -2.08 18.93 2.17
N VAL A 80 -2.30 17.68 1.79
CA VAL A 80 -1.28 16.63 1.75
C VAL A 80 -1.45 15.86 0.45
N ASP A 81 -0.47 15.95 -0.44
CA ASP A 81 -0.40 15.08 -1.60
C ASP A 81 0.61 13.97 -1.34
N ASN A 82 0.22 12.72 -1.53
CA ASN A 82 1.02 11.55 -1.26
C ASN A 82 1.05 10.63 -2.49
N THR A 83 2.25 10.29 -2.94
CA THR A 83 2.48 9.20 -3.89
C THR A 83 3.20 8.08 -3.16
N HIS A 84 2.66 6.87 -3.22
CA HIS A 84 3.24 5.72 -2.54
C HIS A 84 3.32 4.47 -3.41
N LYS A 85 4.17 3.55 -2.98
CA LYS A 85 4.31 2.20 -3.52
C LYS A 85 4.40 1.24 -2.35
N PHE A 86 3.80 0.06 -2.50
CA PHE A 86 3.85 -0.95 -1.45
C PHE A 86 4.01 -2.35 -2.00
N VAL A 87 4.55 -3.22 -1.14
CA VAL A 87 4.50 -4.67 -1.28
C VAL A 87 4.06 -5.26 0.05
N SER A 88 3.00 -6.05 0.03
CA SER A 88 2.48 -6.75 1.20
C SER A 88 2.42 -8.24 0.94
N VAL A 89 2.91 -9.05 1.87
CA VAL A 89 2.93 -10.52 1.80
C VAL A 89 2.15 -11.07 2.98
N PHE A 90 1.13 -11.88 2.70
CA PHE A 90 0.22 -12.46 3.69
C PHE A 90 0.42 -13.97 3.77
N ALA A 91 0.56 -14.50 4.99
CA ALA A 91 0.84 -15.93 5.22
C ALA A 91 -0.30 -16.84 4.75
N TYR A 92 -1.53 -16.35 4.90
CA TYR A 92 -2.74 -17.11 4.70
C TYR A 92 -3.84 -16.21 4.15
N TYR A 93 -4.28 -16.49 2.93
CA TYR A 93 -5.49 -15.88 2.36
C TYR A 93 -6.72 -16.67 2.86
N GLU A 94 -7.28 -16.28 4.01
CA GLU A 94 -8.52 -16.91 4.52
C GLU A 94 -9.77 -16.26 3.92
N SER A 95 -9.72 -14.95 3.69
CA SER A 95 -10.84 -14.11 3.26
C SER A 95 -10.31 -12.72 2.89
N PRO A 96 -10.97 -11.96 1.99
CA PRO A 96 -10.63 -10.56 1.71
C PRO A 96 -10.79 -9.61 2.91
N TRP A 97 -11.18 -10.10 4.09
CA TRP A 97 -11.43 -9.31 5.29
C TRP A 97 -10.50 -9.65 6.47
N SER A 98 -9.62 -10.64 6.35
CA SER A 98 -8.67 -11.04 7.41
C SER A 98 -7.27 -11.24 6.84
N PHE A 99 -6.43 -10.23 7.03
CA PHE A 99 -5.08 -10.18 6.47
C PHE A 99 -4.04 -10.09 7.59
N ASP A 100 -3.33 -11.20 7.87
CA ASP A 100 -2.14 -11.19 8.73
C ASP A 100 -0.89 -10.97 7.86
N ALA A 101 -0.40 -9.73 7.85
CA ALA A 101 0.71 -9.32 7.01
C ALA A 101 2.05 -9.78 7.60
N ASN A 102 2.67 -10.76 6.96
CA ASN A 102 4.02 -11.19 7.33
C ASN A 102 5.06 -10.13 7.03
N VAL A 103 4.92 -9.46 5.88
CA VAL A 103 5.85 -8.42 5.43
C VAL A 103 5.06 -7.30 4.79
N ILE A 104 5.35 -6.06 5.18
CA ILE A 104 4.88 -4.86 4.50
C ILE A 104 6.11 -4.01 4.22
N LYS A 105 6.31 -3.65 2.95
CA LYS A 105 7.28 -2.63 2.55
C LYS A 105 6.53 -1.48 1.91
N THR A 106 6.81 -0.26 2.35
CA THR A 106 6.18 0.94 1.80
C THR A 106 7.24 1.98 1.50
N GLY A 107 7.17 2.59 0.31
CA GLY A 107 7.91 3.80 -0.03
C GLY A 107 6.93 4.89 -0.40
N ALA A 108 7.07 6.08 0.16
CA ALA A 108 6.13 7.17 -0.04
C ALA A 108 6.83 8.53 -0.10
N THR A 109 6.27 9.44 -0.88
CA THR A 109 6.60 10.86 -0.86
C THR A 109 5.32 11.63 -0.56
N SER A 110 5.32 12.39 0.53
CA SER A 110 4.21 13.27 0.93
C SER A 110 4.66 14.73 0.84
N VAL A 111 3.82 15.60 0.28
CA VAL A 111 4.01 17.04 0.26
C VAL A 111 2.88 17.68 1.06
N TYR A 112 3.23 18.28 2.19
CA TYR A 112 2.33 19.07 3.03
C TYR A 112 2.39 20.52 2.57
N THR A 113 1.24 21.15 2.41
CA THR A 113 1.12 22.60 2.17
C THR A 113 0.31 23.22 3.31
N PHE A 114 0.88 24.25 3.92
CA PHE A 114 0.31 24.93 5.09
C PHE A 114 -0.37 26.25 4.70
N PRO A 115 -1.26 26.80 5.55
CA PRO A 115 -2.00 28.03 5.26
C PRO A 115 -1.12 29.26 4.96
N ASP A 116 0.08 29.30 5.52
CA ASP A 116 1.06 30.39 5.34
C ASP A 116 1.85 30.27 4.02
N GLY A 117 1.58 29.24 3.22
CA GLY A 117 2.29 28.95 1.97
C GLY A 117 3.52 28.08 2.13
N ALA A 118 3.94 27.79 3.38
CA ALA A 118 5.04 26.89 3.63
C ALA A 118 4.70 25.48 3.13
N SER A 119 5.73 24.73 2.75
CA SER A 119 5.56 23.34 2.35
C SER A 119 6.65 22.44 2.92
N CYS A 120 6.28 21.20 3.25
CA CYS A 120 7.21 20.18 3.72
C CYS A 120 7.07 18.92 2.87
N THR A 121 8.17 18.47 2.27
CA THR A 121 8.27 17.18 1.61
C THR A 121 8.83 16.15 2.58
N ILE A 122 8.11 15.05 2.75
CA ILE A 122 8.50 13.87 3.54
C ILE A 122 8.71 12.71 2.57
N VAL A 123 9.92 12.14 2.56
CA VAL A 123 10.21 10.90 1.84
C VAL A 123 10.40 9.80 2.86
N SER A 124 9.56 8.78 2.80
CA SER A 124 9.48 7.65 3.72
C SER A 124 9.82 6.34 3.01
N ASP A 125 10.59 5.48 3.68
CA ASP A 125 10.85 4.10 3.28
C ASP A 125 10.83 3.20 4.52
N SER A 126 9.90 2.26 4.55
CA SER A 126 9.63 1.42 5.72
C SER A 126 9.46 -0.04 5.36
N ILE A 127 9.88 -0.91 6.27
CA ILE A 127 9.69 -2.35 6.21
C ILE A 127 9.26 -2.83 7.59
N SER A 128 8.13 -3.52 7.65
CA SER A 128 7.62 -4.22 8.82
C SER A 128 7.56 -5.72 8.54
N VAL A 129 7.95 -6.53 9.52
CA VAL A 129 7.90 -7.99 9.45
C VAL A 129 7.24 -8.53 10.72
N LEU A 130 6.15 -9.27 10.57
CA LEU A 130 5.32 -9.79 11.66
C LEU A 130 4.98 -8.66 12.65
N GLU A 131 4.36 -7.61 12.11
CA GLU A 131 3.95 -6.38 12.82
C GLU A 131 5.10 -5.55 13.45
N LYS A 132 6.34 -6.02 13.37
CA LYS A 132 7.49 -5.32 13.93
C LYS A 132 8.22 -4.53 12.85
N SER A 133 8.36 -3.23 13.05
CA SER A 133 9.23 -2.41 12.20
C SER A 133 10.66 -2.97 12.22
N ARG A 134 11.22 -3.17 11.02
CA ARG A 134 12.60 -3.62 10.80
C ARG A 134 13.45 -2.53 10.18
N TYR A 135 12.82 -1.67 9.40
CA TYR A 135 13.43 -0.52 8.79
C TYR A 135 12.39 0.59 8.74
N ASN A 136 12.78 1.80 9.13
CA ASN A 136 11.97 2.98 8.95
C ASN A 136 12.90 4.18 8.79
N ARG A 137 12.80 4.86 7.66
CA ARG A 137 13.57 6.07 7.39
C ARG A 137 12.66 7.13 6.81
N ASP A 138 12.62 8.26 7.49
CA ASP A 138 11.96 9.46 7.02
C ASP A 138 13.01 10.55 6.81
N THR A 139 12.90 11.25 5.68
CA THR A 139 13.64 12.48 5.43
C THR A 139 12.65 13.60 5.19
N VAL A 140 12.81 14.69 5.93
CA VAL A 140 11.90 15.85 5.89
C VAL A 140 12.68 17.05 5.37
N THR A 141 12.13 17.72 4.36
CA THR A 141 12.65 18.99 3.84
C THR A 141 11.52 19.99 3.79
N CYS A 142 11.68 21.14 4.43
CA CYS A 142 10.67 22.20 4.42
C CYS A 142 11.20 23.46 3.75
N SER A 143 10.32 24.13 3.01
CA SER A 143 10.54 25.45 2.43
C SER A 143 9.44 26.41 2.91
N PRO A 144 9.79 27.67 3.19
CA PRO A 144 8.80 28.72 3.40
C PRO A 144 8.03 29.02 2.11
#